data_AF-A0A6V7K705-F1
#
_entry.id   AF-A0A6V7K705-F1
#
_cell.length_a   1.000
_cell.length_b   1.000
_cell.length_c   1.000
_cell.angle_alpha   90.00
_cell.angle_beta   90.00
_cell.angle_gamma   90.00
#
_symmetry.space_group_name_H-M   'P 1'
#
loop_
_entity.id
_entity.type
_entity.pdbx_description
1 polymer ?
#
loop_
_entity_poly.entity_id
_entity_poly.type
_entity_poly.pdbx_seq_one_letter_code
_entity_poly.pdbx_strand_id
1 'polypeptide(L)' 'NPGGWAPASVLRAVYKREYPKFLKRFTNFCIDQFKDKPIMY' A
#
# COMPACT_ATOMS: atom_id res chain seq x y z
N ASN A 1 -5.20 -6.91 12.63
CA ASN A 1 -6.31 -7.26 13.56
C ASN A 1 -7.22 -6.03 13.62
N PRO A 2 -8.47 -6.06 13.13
CA PRO A 2 -9.31 -4.88 12.94
C PRO A 2 -9.82 -4.21 14.23
N GLY A 3 -9.42 -4.68 15.42
CA GLY A 3 -9.74 -4.03 16.70
C GLY A 3 -11.20 -4.17 17.16
N GLY A 4 -12.05 -4.82 16.35
CA GLY A 4 -13.47 -5.09 16.62
C GLY A 4 -14.03 -6.10 15.61
N TRP A 5 -15.31 -6.47 15.72
CA TRP A 5 -15.93 -7.42 14.80
C TRP A 5 -16.18 -6.78 13.43
N ALA A 6 -15.73 -7.47 12.38
CA ALA A 6 -16.03 -7.13 10.99
C ALA A 6 -16.14 -8.42 10.16
N PRO A 7 -17.04 -8.48 9.15
CA PRO A 7 -17.20 -9.68 8.34
C PRO A 7 -15.91 -10.04 7.58
N ALA A 8 -15.48 -11.30 7.68
CA ALA A 8 -14.27 -11.78 7.04
C ALA A 8 -14.29 -11.62 5.51
N SER A 9 -15.46 -11.78 4.88
CA SER A 9 -15.65 -11.56 3.44
C SER A 9 -15.36 -10.12 3.03
N VAL A 10 -15.83 -9.15 3.80
CA VAL A 10 -15.60 -7.71 3.57
C VAL A 10 -14.12 -7.39 3.73
N LEU A 11 -13.49 -7.83 4.83
CA LEU A 11 -12.07 -7.61 5.06
C LEU A 11 -11.20 -8.18 3.93
N ARG A 12 -11.47 -9.42 3.52
CA ARG A 12 -10.72 -10.07 2.42
C ARG A 12 -10.89 -9.32 1.11
N ALA A 13 -12.10 -8.88 0.78
CA ALA A 13 -12.36 -8.12 -0.44
C ALA A 13 -11.62 -6.78 -0.46
N VAL A 14 -11.64 -6.05 0.66
CA VAL A 14 -10.92 -4.78 0.81
C VAL A 14 -9.42 -5.00 0.71
N TYR A 15 -8.87 -5.96 1.45
CA TYR A 15 -7.43 -6.24 1.43
C TYR A 15 -6.94 -6.66 0.04
N LYS A 16 -7.67 -7.55 -0.65
CA LYS A 16 -7.34 -7.97 -2.01
C LYS A 16 -7.31 -6.80 -3.00
N ARG A 17 -8.14 -5.77 -2.77
CA ARG A 17 -8.25 -4.61 -3.66
C ARG A 17 -7.27 -3.49 -3.31
N GLU A 18 -7.09 -3.16 -2.03
CA GLU A 18 -6.37 -1.96 -1.60
C GLU A 18 -4.87 -2.20 -1.41
N TYR A 19 -4.43 -3.38 -0.98
CA TYR A 19 -3.00 -3.66 -0.84
C TYR A 19 -2.20 -3.53 -2.14
N PRO A 20 -2.59 -4.16 -3.27
CA PRO A 20 -1.83 -4.00 -4.51
C PRO A 20 -1.86 -2.56 -5.04
N LYS A 21 -2.96 -1.84 -4.84
CA LYS A 21 -3.06 -0.40 -5.18
C LYS A 21 -2.10 0.44 -4.34
N PHE A 22 -2.08 0.19 -3.02
CA PHE A 22 -1.18 0.87 -2.10
C PHE A 22 0.27 0.63 -2.49
N LEU A 23 0.68 -0.63 -2.67
CA LEU A 23 2.04 -0.97 -3.06
C LEU A 23 2.45 -0.26 -4.35
N LYS A 24 1.64 -0.35 -5.41
CA LYS A 24 1.93 0.32 -6.68
C LYS A 24 2.07 1.83 -6.52
N ARG A 25 1.15 2.47 -5.80
CA ARG A 25 1.17 3.92 -5.60
C ARG A 25 2.35 4.36 -4.75
N PHE A 26 2.66 3.61 -3.69
CA PHE A 26 3.73 3.93 -2.76
C PHE A 26 5.11 3.76 -3.41
N THR A 27 5.35 2.66 -4.12
CA THR A 27 6.64 2.47 -4.83
C THR A 27 6.86 3.53 -5.89
N ASN A 28 5.82 3.89 -6.65
CA ASN A 28 5.91 4.96 -7.64
C ASN A 28 6.21 6.30 -6.98
N PHE A 29 5.57 6.60 -5.84
CA PHE A 29 5.87 7.81 -5.08
C PHE A 29 7.35 7.86 -4.65
N CYS A 30 7.92 6.75 -4.16
CA CYS A 30 9.34 6.69 -3.85
C CYS A 30 10.22 6.96 -5.08
N ILE A 31 9.90 6.37 -6.23
CA ILE A 31 10.64 6.62 -7.47
C ILE A 31 10.55 8.11 -7.84
N ASP A 32 9.34 8.68 -7.90
CA ASP A 32 9.13 10.07 -8.28
C ASP A 32 9.83 11.06 -7.35
N GLN A 33 9.86 10.75 -6.06
CA GLN A 33 10.45 11.62 -5.03
C GLN A 33 11.98 11.60 -5.02
N PHE A 34 12.61 10.53 -5.52
CA PHE A 34 14.05 10.30 -5.40
C PHE A 34 14.78 10.08 -6.73
N LYS A 35 14.09 10.01 -7.88
CA LYS A 35 14.71 9.76 -9.21
C LYS A 35 15.83 10.75 -9.59
N ASP A 36 15.75 11.99 -9.12
CA ASP A 36 16.70 13.07 -9.46
C ASP A 36 17.62 13.43 -8.27
N LYS A 37 17.57 12.64 -7.18
CA LYS A 37 18.38 12.87 -5.97
C LYS A 37 19.56 11.90 -5.95
N PRO A 38 20.69 12.31 -5.34
CA PRO A 38 21.79 11.38 -5.09
C PRO A 38 21.31 10.21 -4.21
N ILE A 39 21.88 9.03 -4.44
CA ILE A 39 21.55 7.81 -3.69
C ILE A 39 21.98 8.01 -2.24
N MET A 40 21.02 7.87 -1.32
CA MET A 40 21.26 7.85 0.13
C MET A 40 21.35 6.38 0.56
N TYR A 41 22.51 5.96 1.07
CA TYR A 41 22.76 4.61 1.59
C TYR A 41 22.42 4.51 3.09
#